data_AF-A0A6B2CS05-F1
#
_entry.id   AF-A0A6B2CS05-F1
#
_cell.length_a   1.000
_cell.length_b   1.000
_cell.length_c   1.000
_cell.angle_alpha   90.00
_cell.angle_beta   90.00
_cell.angle_gamma   90.00
#
_symmetry.space_group_name_H-M   'P 1'
#
loop_
_entity.id
_entity.type
_entity.pdbx_description
1 polymer ?
#
loop_
_entity_poly.entity_id
_entity_poly.type
_entity_poly.pdbx_seq_one_letter_code
_entity_poly.pdbx_strand_id
1 'polypeptide(L)'
;MTNAEIIYKPGDWLLHRFIFNYAGKECTYLFRITVKNIRETTVFYSVSLEKIEKWDDTLICGFYNPAYIAGNHTSDISQATPESRNVFINPAYTGEYKISKTTTLRYYKGILTYLENTEPGVSFTRIQLIDTSIQELKASITPLGMSITMIGLILVVLATIITVIAIFIVVRRRHKTTETPLNQSQGA
;
A
#
# COMPACT_ATOMS: atom_id res chain seq x y z
N MET A 1 15.08 9.63 -23.89
CA MET A 1 14.48 8.95 -22.72
C MET A 1 13.46 9.90 -22.13
N THR A 2 12.20 9.49 -22.05
CA THR A 2 11.17 10.26 -21.36
C THR A 2 11.56 10.34 -19.88
N ASN A 3 11.71 11.55 -19.34
CA ASN A 3 11.86 11.75 -17.90
C ASN A 3 10.60 11.20 -17.25
N ALA A 4 10.70 10.03 -16.62
CA ALA A 4 9.59 9.47 -15.88
C ALA A 4 9.29 10.37 -14.68
N GLU A 5 8.01 10.67 -14.49
CA GLU A 5 7.54 11.60 -13.48
C GLU A 5 7.73 11.02 -12.07
N ILE A 6 8.33 11.83 -11.19
CA ILE A 6 8.45 11.53 -9.76
C ILE A 6 7.13 11.85 -9.08
N ILE A 7 6.56 10.89 -8.35
CA ILE A 7 5.22 11.02 -7.73
C ILE A 7 5.24 11.42 -6.26
N TYR A 8 6.43 11.64 -5.71
CA TYR A 8 6.64 11.97 -4.30
C TYR A 8 7.39 13.29 -4.18
N LYS A 9 7.20 13.97 -3.06
CA LYS A 9 7.82 15.27 -2.76
C LYS A 9 8.38 15.29 -1.34
N PRO A 10 9.24 16.27 -1.01
CA PRO A 10 9.69 16.47 0.37
C PRO A 10 8.52 16.55 1.35
N GLY A 11 8.64 15.83 2.47
CA GLY A 11 7.59 15.67 3.46
C GLY A 11 6.71 14.44 3.26
N ASP A 12 6.71 13.82 2.08
CA ASP A 12 6.00 12.55 1.90
C ASP A 12 6.64 11.43 2.71
N TRP A 13 5.80 10.49 3.13
CA TRP A 13 6.22 9.35 3.92
C TRP A 13 5.63 8.03 3.42
N LEU A 14 6.38 6.96 3.70
CA LEU A 14 6.05 5.56 3.47
C LEU A 14 6.10 4.85 4.82
N LEU A 15 5.13 4.00 5.11
CA LEU A 15 5.16 3.13 6.29
C LEU A 15 5.35 1.69 5.82
N HIS A 16 6.49 1.11 6.17
CA HIS A 16 6.85 -0.25 5.81
C HIS A 16 6.84 -1.16 7.03
N ARG A 17 6.22 -2.33 6.87
CA ARG A 17 6.32 -3.45 7.81
C ARG A 17 7.48 -4.33 7.39
N PHE A 18 8.43 -4.52 8.30
CA PHE A 18 9.57 -5.40 8.18
C PHE A 18 9.31 -6.62 9.06
N ILE A 19 9.27 -7.80 8.45
CA ILE A 19 9.11 -9.08 9.13
C ILE A 19 10.40 -9.86 8.87
N PHE A 20 11.05 -10.26 9.94
CA PHE A 20 12.18 -11.16 9.92
C PHE A 20 11.79 -12.43 10.66
N ASN A 21 12.04 -13.59 10.08
CA ASN A 21 11.89 -14.86 10.75
C ASN A 21 13.19 -15.66 10.61
N TYR A 22 13.63 -16.24 11.72
CA TYR A 22 14.75 -17.15 11.75
C TYR A 22 14.42 -18.32 12.67
N ALA A 23 14.56 -19.55 12.15
CA ALA A 23 14.26 -20.78 12.89
C ALA A 23 12.89 -20.75 13.63
N GLY A 24 11.86 -20.15 13.01
CA GLY A 24 10.51 -20.06 13.57
C GLY A 24 10.30 -18.93 14.59
N LYS A 25 11.33 -18.14 14.91
CA LYS A 25 11.23 -16.93 15.74
C LYS A 25 11.03 -15.72 14.85
N GLU A 26 9.99 -14.93 15.12
CA GLU A 26 9.63 -13.78 14.28
C GLU A 26 9.84 -12.45 15.01
N CYS A 27 10.34 -11.48 14.26
CA CYS A 27 10.53 -10.10 14.67
C CYS A 27 9.81 -9.21 13.64
N THR A 28 8.91 -8.35 14.10
CA THR A 28 8.12 -7.48 13.23
C THR A 28 8.23 -6.03 13.67
N TYR A 29 8.64 -5.18 12.73
CA TYR A 29 8.92 -3.76 12.93
C TYR A 29 8.14 -2.90 11.94
N LEU A 30 7.71 -1.73 12.36
CA LEU A 30 7.19 -0.68 11.48
C LEU A 30 8.22 0.43 11.37
N PHE A 31 8.65 0.71 10.16
CA PHE A 31 9.53 1.83 9.85
C PHE A 31 8.81 2.86 9.01
N ARG A 32 8.93 4.13 9.41
CA ARG A 32 8.56 5.26 8.58
C ARG A 32 9.78 5.71 7.78
N ILE A 33 9.58 5.84 6.48
CA ILE A 33 10.54 6.43 5.56
C ILE A 33 9.99 7.78 5.15
N THR A 34 10.72 8.85 5.39
CA THR A 34 10.29 10.23 5.09
C THR A 34 11.23 10.86 4.09
N VAL A 35 10.70 11.33 2.95
CA VAL A 35 11.45 12.08 1.95
C VAL A 35 11.81 13.44 2.55
N LYS A 36 13.11 13.72 2.68
CA LYS A 36 13.62 14.98 3.23
C LYS A 36 13.85 16.02 2.15
N ASN A 37 14.44 15.61 1.03
CA ASN A 37 14.76 16.51 -0.07
C ASN A 37 14.94 15.71 -1.37
N ILE A 38 14.77 16.38 -2.51
CA ILE A 38 15.08 15.84 -3.84
C ILE A 38 15.94 16.89 -4.53
N ARG A 39 17.17 16.51 -4.89
CA ARG A 39 18.11 17.38 -5.61
C ARG A 39 18.47 16.70 -6.91
N GLU A 40 18.05 17.26 -8.04
CA GLU A 40 18.24 16.67 -9.36
C GLU A 40 17.71 15.23 -9.39
N THR A 41 18.61 14.24 -9.39
CA THR A 41 18.27 12.80 -9.39
C THR A 41 18.53 12.13 -8.04
N THR A 42 18.96 12.88 -7.02
CA THR A 42 19.26 12.32 -5.70
C THR A 42 18.10 12.58 -4.73
N VAL A 43 17.56 11.50 -4.18
CA VAL A 43 16.54 11.52 -3.12
C VAL A 43 17.21 11.35 -1.77
N PHE A 44 17.03 12.32 -0.90
CA PHE A 44 17.46 12.30 0.50
C PHE A 44 16.26 11.91 1.35
N TYR A 45 16.39 10.87 2.17
CA TYR A 45 15.30 10.39 3.01
C TYR A 45 15.82 9.93 4.37
N SER A 46 14.93 9.91 5.36
CA SER A 46 15.23 9.35 6.68
C SER A 46 14.39 8.11 6.93
N VAL A 47 14.97 7.11 7.57
CA VAL A 47 14.26 5.95 8.10
C VAL A 47 14.21 6.03 9.61
N SER A 48 13.03 5.89 10.20
CA SER A 48 12.82 5.88 11.65
C SER A 48 11.95 4.69 12.05
N LEU A 49 12.30 4.05 13.17
CA LEU A 49 11.46 3.03 13.79
C LEU A 49 10.23 3.71 14.41
N GLU A 50 9.04 3.31 13.99
CA GLU A 50 7.77 3.79 14.56
C GLU A 50 7.29 2.87 15.69
N LYS A 51 7.36 1.55 15.46
CA LYS A 51 6.78 0.56 16.38
C LYS A 51 7.44 -0.80 16.21
N ILE A 52 7.56 -1.53 17.32
CA ILE A 52 7.84 -2.97 17.33
C ILE A 52 6.49 -3.67 17.50
N GLU A 53 6.07 -4.45 16.51
CA GLU A 53 4.80 -5.22 16.56
C GLU A 53 5.01 -6.60 17.17
N LYS A 54 6.18 -7.22 16.95
CA LYS A 54 6.51 -8.55 17.47
C LYS A 54 8.00 -8.67 17.77
N TRP A 55 8.33 -9.36 18.86
CA TRP A 55 9.70 -9.54 19.34
C TRP A 55 9.79 -10.89 20.08
N ASP A 56 9.90 -11.99 19.33
CA ASP A 56 9.85 -13.33 19.93
C ASP A 56 11.13 -13.71 20.69
N ASP A 57 12.29 -13.17 20.30
CA ASP A 57 13.59 -13.55 20.88
C ASP A 57 14.60 -12.39 20.82
N THR A 58 15.18 -12.03 21.98
CA THR A 58 16.09 -10.87 22.09
C THR A 58 17.42 -11.07 21.37
N LEU A 59 17.95 -12.29 21.28
CA LEU A 59 19.20 -12.53 20.57
C LEU A 59 18.97 -12.40 19.07
N ILE A 60 17.95 -13.08 18.54
CA ILE A 60 17.62 -13.09 17.11
C ILE A 60 17.15 -11.70 16.64
N CYS A 61 16.20 -11.10 17.35
CA CYS A 61 15.68 -9.77 17.03
C CYS A 61 16.70 -8.66 17.33
N GLY A 62 17.66 -8.90 18.22
CA GLY A 62 18.75 -7.98 18.55
C GLY A 62 19.87 -7.94 17.51
N PHE A 63 20.15 -9.04 16.81
CA PHE A 63 21.11 -9.03 15.69
C PHE A 63 20.61 -8.18 14.52
N TYR A 64 19.31 -8.20 14.25
CA TYR A 64 18.65 -7.34 13.26
C TYR A 64 18.14 -6.06 13.90
N ASN A 65 18.98 -5.41 14.73
CA ASN A 65 18.57 -4.23 15.48
C ASN A 65 18.04 -3.15 14.52
N PRO A 66 16.79 -2.68 14.71
CA PRO A 66 16.22 -1.62 13.88
C PRO A 66 17.06 -0.33 13.87
N ALA A 67 17.92 -0.12 14.87
CA ALA A 67 18.87 0.98 14.91
C ALA A 67 19.88 0.99 13.74
N TYR A 68 20.21 -0.17 13.15
CA TYR A 68 21.13 -0.22 11.99
C TYR A 68 20.50 0.30 10.69
N ILE A 69 19.17 0.25 10.61
CA ILE A 69 18.42 0.69 9.43
C ILE A 69 18.00 2.15 9.60
N ALA A 70 17.72 2.57 10.83
CA ALA A 70 17.36 3.94 11.15
C ALA A 70 18.50 4.92 10.85
N GLY A 71 18.16 6.08 10.29
CA GLY A 71 19.13 7.09 9.92
C GLY A 71 18.79 7.83 8.63
N ASN A 72 19.74 8.62 8.15
CA ASN A 72 19.62 9.35 6.89
C ASN A 72 20.26 8.54 5.76
N HIS A 73 19.57 8.51 4.63
CA HIS A 73 19.94 7.72 3.45
C HIS A 73 19.78 8.55 2.19
N THR A 74 20.45 8.11 1.13
CA THR A 74 20.41 8.75 -0.18
C THR A 74 20.32 7.73 -1.29
N SER A 75 19.51 8.02 -2.31
CA SER A 75 19.41 7.23 -3.54
C SER A 75 19.56 8.13 -4.76
N ASP A 76 20.50 7.81 -5.66
CA ASP A 76 20.52 8.38 -7.01
C ASP A 76 19.59 7.58 -7.92
N ILE A 77 18.43 8.15 -8.24
CA ILE A 77 17.38 7.51 -9.03
C ILE A 77 17.65 7.57 -10.53
N SER A 78 18.73 8.21 -10.99
CA SER A 78 19.05 8.22 -12.42
C SER A 78 19.46 6.83 -12.92
N GLN A 79 20.27 6.12 -12.14
CA GLN A 79 20.85 4.82 -12.49
C GLN A 79 20.40 3.67 -11.59
N ALA A 80 19.77 3.96 -10.45
CA ALA A 80 19.38 2.90 -9.53
C ALA A 80 18.37 1.94 -10.19
N THR A 81 18.75 0.67 -10.21
CA THR A 81 17.93 -0.47 -10.65
C THR A 81 17.42 -1.26 -9.43
N PRO A 82 16.47 -2.19 -9.61
CA PRO A 82 16.01 -3.07 -8.52
C PRO A 82 17.14 -3.87 -7.83
N GLU A 83 18.27 -4.10 -8.49
CA GLU A 83 19.42 -4.83 -7.93
C GLU A 83 20.09 -4.08 -6.78
N SER A 84 19.99 -2.74 -6.77
CA SER A 84 20.51 -1.91 -5.69
C SER A 84 19.76 -2.11 -4.38
N ARG A 85 18.52 -2.65 -4.41
CA ARG A 85 17.62 -2.83 -3.27
C ARG A 85 17.30 -1.52 -2.52
N ASN A 86 17.61 -0.37 -3.12
CA ASN A 86 17.30 0.93 -2.57
C ASN A 86 15.78 1.13 -2.49
N VAL A 87 15.34 1.93 -1.53
CA VAL A 87 13.92 2.27 -1.35
C VAL A 87 13.40 3.08 -2.54
N PHE A 88 14.22 4.02 -3.01
CA PHE A 88 13.97 4.81 -4.21
C PHE A 88 14.96 4.41 -5.29
N ILE A 89 14.43 4.09 -6.47
CA ILE A 89 15.16 3.76 -7.70
C ILE A 89 14.58 4.56 -8.87
N ASN A 90 15.04 4.28 -10.10
CA ASN A 90 14.55 4.98 -11.29
C ASN A 90 13.00 4.99 -11.38
N PRO A 91 12.37 6.19 -11.45
CA PRO A 91 10.91 6.32 -11.42
C PRO A 91 10.21 5.71 -12.65
N ALA A 92 10.95 5.43 -13.73
CA ALA A 92 10.42 4.71 -14.89
C ALA A 92 10.09 3.25 -14.57
N TYR A 93 10.70 2.67 -13.54
CA TYR A 93 10.51 1.26 -13.22
C TYR A 93 9.27 1.02 -12.36
N THR A 94 8.35 0.21 -12.87
CA THR A 94 7.23 -0.38 -12.14
C THR A 94 7.15 -1.85 -12.47
N GLY A 95 7.09 -2.71 -11.46
CA GLY A 95 6.99 -4.14 -11.67
C GLY A 95 7.68 -4.97 -10.60
N GLU A 96 7.63 -6.28 -10.81
CA GLU A 96 8.31 -7.27 -9.98
C GLU A 96 9.67 -7.64 -10.60
N TYR A 97 10.71 -7.71 -9.77
CA TYR A 97 12.05 -8.14 -10.15
C TYR A 97 12.50 -9.30 -9.27
N LYS A 98 13.05 -10.36 -9.88
CA LYS A 98 13.59 -11.51 -9.15
C LYS A 98 15.11 -11.47 -9.25
N ILE A 99 15.79 -11.11 -8.15
CA ILE A 99 17.26 -11.15 -8.09
C ILE A 99 17.74 -12.60 -8.13
N SER A 100 17.01 -13.49 -7.47
CA SER A 100 17.31 -14.91 -7.39
C SER A 100 16.01 -15.71 -7.30
N LYS A 101 16.12 -17.03 -7.19
CA LYS A 101 14.96 -17.89 -6.92
C LYS A 101 14.31 -17.60 -5.56
N THR A 102 15.06 -16.99 -4.63
CA THR A 102 14.66 -16.75 -3.24
C THR A 102 14.32 -15.30 -2.97
N THR A 103 14.82 -14.36 -3.77
CA THR A 103 14.65 -12.92 -3.55
C THR A 103 13.82 -12.27 -4.64
N THR A 104 12.67 -11.71 -4.24
CA THR A 104 11.74 -10.95 -5.08
C THR A 104 11.60 -9.53 -4.56
N LEU A 105 11.60 -8.55 -5.46
CA LEU A 105 11.31 -7.16 -5.17
C LEU A 105 10.15 -6.69 -6.04
N ARG A 106 9.38 -5.73 -5.53
CA ARG A 106 8.35 -5.03 -6.30
C ARG A 106 8.50 -3.54 -6.09
N TYR A 107 8.41 -2.82 -7.19
CA TYR A 107 8.48 -1.37 -7.23
C TYR A 107 7.26 -0.80 -7.94
N TYR A 108 6.83 0.37 -7.52
CA TYR A 108 5.86 1.19 -8.22
C TYR A 108 6.42 2.59 -8.42
N LYS A 109 6.58 3.00 -9.67
CA LYS A 109 7.23 4.26 -10.08
C LYS A 109 8.52 4.54 -9.29
N GLY A 110 9.38 3.53 -9.22
CA GLY A 110 10.67 3.58 -8.54
C GLY A 110 10.63 3.53 -7.00
N ILE A 111 9.47 3.32 -6.37
CA ILE A 111 9.36 3.18 -4.91
C ILE A 111 9.22 1.71 -4.54
N LEU A 112 10.05 1.21 -3.62
CA LEU A 112 9.98 -0.16 -3.13
C LEU A 112 8.67 -0.38 -2.37
N THR A 113 7.80 -1.25 -2.88
CA THR A 113 6.53 -1.61 -2.24
C THR A 113 6.58 -2.97 -1.56
N TYR A 114 7.45 -3.86 -2.02
CA TYR A 114 7.60 -5.19 -1.45
C TYR A 114 9.00 -5.74 -1.71
N LEU A 115 9.57 -6.38 -0.69
CA LEU A 115 10.76 -7.23 -0.81
C LEU A 115 10.47 -8.51 -0.04
N GLU A 116 10.76 -9.65 -0.63
CA GLU A 116 10.77 -10.92 0.07
C GLU A 116 12.05 -11.66 -0.29
N ASN A 117 12.78 -12.07 0.73
CA ASN A 117 13.88 -13.01 0.60
C ASN A 117 13.56 -14.23 1.47
N THR A 118 13.36 -15.37 0.83
CA THR A 118 12.99 -16.62 1.49
C THR A 118 14.10 -17.63 1.30
N GLU A 119 14.88 -17.90 2.35
CA GLU A 119 15.82 -19.01 2.39
C GLU A 119 15.13 -20.21 3.03
N PRO A 120 14.77 -21.25 2.23
CA PRO A 120 13.96 -22.36 2.72
C PRO A 120 14.56 -23.02 3.96
N GLY A 121 13.79 -23.08 5.05
CA GLY A 121 14.14 -23.79 6.27
C GLY A 121 15.09 -23.05 7.23
N VAL A 122 15.53 -21.83 6.89
CA VAL A 122 16.50 -21.08 7.71
C VAL A 122 15.93 -19.73 8.11
N SER A 123 15.54 -18.92 7.13
CA SER A 123 15.10 -17.57 7.38
C SER A 123 14.17 -17.05 6.29
N PHE A 124 13.34 -16.08 6.63
CA PHE A 124 12.80 -15.19 5.62
C PHE A 124 12.82 -13.75 6.11
N THR A 125 13.02 -12.83 5.18
CA THR A 125 12.86 -11.39 5.38
C THR A 125 11.81 -10.89 4.43
N ARG A 126 10.81 -10.17 4.95
CA ARG A 126 9.78 -9.51 4.16
C ARG A 126 9.70 -8.04 4.54
N ILE A 127 9.74 -7.17 3.54
CA ILE A 127 9.47 -5.75 3.67
C ILE A 127 8.22 -5.48 2.85
N GLN A 128 7.23 -4.81 3.44
CA GLN A 128 6.00 -4.50 2.75
C GLN A 128 5.55 -3.08 3.06
N LEU A 129 5.23 -2.30 2.04
CA LEU A 129 4.56 -1.03 2.19
C LEU A 129 3.12 -1.27 2.66
N ILE A 130 2.76 -0.72 3.82
CA ILE A 130 1.43 -0.88 4.42
C ILE A 130 0.62 0.41 4.47
N ASP A 131 1.27 1.58 4.40
CA ASP A 131 0.60 2.89 4.30
C ASP A 131 1.56 3.94 3.69
N THR A 132 1.03 5.08 3.24
CA THR A 132 1.81 6.19 2.70
C THR A 132 1.03 7.51 2.67
N SER A 133 1.70 8.66 2.61
CA SER A 133 1.07 9.94 2.24
C SER A 133 0.85 10.13 0.73
N ILE A 134 1.54 9.37 -0.12
CA ILE A 134 1.55 9.55 -1.58
C ILE A 134 0.26 9.01 -2.18
N GLN A 135 -0.60 9.91 -2.66
CA GLN A 135 -1.96 9.56 -3.10
C GLN A 135 -1.99 8.53 -4.23
N GLU A 136 -1.10 8.66 -5.22
CA GLU A 136 -1.05 7.70 -6.32
C GLU A 136 -0.64 6.30 -5.86
N LEU A 137 0.26 6.22 -4.87
CA LEU A 137 0.75 4.96 -4.33
C LEU A 137 -0.27 4.30 -3.40
N LYS A 138 -1.13 5.06 -2.71
CA LYS A 138 -2.19 4.50 -1.85
C LYS A 138 -3.08 3.51 -2.57
N ALA A 139 -3.42 3.77 -3.84
CA ALA A 139 -4.24 2.85 -4.64
C ALA A 139 -3.52 1.51 -4.93
N SER A 140 -2.20 1.50 -4.90
CA SER A 140 -1.39 0.30 -5.11
C SER A 140 -1.20 -0.55 -3.84
N ILE A 141 -1.46 0.02 -2.66
CA ILE A 141 -1.41 -0.69 -1.37
C ILE A 141 -2.70 -1.50 -1.25
N THR A 142 -2.75 -2.62 -1.95
CA THR A 142 -3.82 -3.60 -1.75
C THR A 142 -3.55 -4.31 -0.43
N PRO A 143 -4.48 -4.34 0.53
CA PRO A 143 -4.30 -5.13 1.74
C PRO A 143 -4.15 -6.60 1.34
N LEU A 144 -3.01 -7.21 1.69
CA LEU A 144 -2.80 -8.65 1.59
C LEU A 144 -3.92 -9.35 2.37
N GLY A 145 -4.92 -9.86 1.66
CA GLY A 145 -6.08 -10.53 2.25
C GLY A 145 -7.42 -10.26 1.54
N MET A 146 -7.56 -9.16 0.78
CA MET A 146 -8.72 -8.98 -0.09
C MET A 146 -8.41 -9.49 -1.49
N SER A 147 -8.92 -10.69 -1.80
CA SER A 147 -9.02 -11.15 -3.19
C SER A 147 -9.74 -10.08 -4.03
N ILE A 148 -9.37 -9.95 -5.30
CA ILE A 148 -10.07 -9.12 -6.30
C ILE A 148 -11.58 -9.42 -6.29
N THR A 149 -11.97 -10.66 -5.95
CA THR A 149 -13.37 -11.07 -5.77
C THR A 149 -14.07 -10.36 -4.61
N MET A 150 -13.38 -10.04 -3.50
CA MET A 150 -13.94 -9.28 -2.38
C MET A 150 -14.17 -7.81 -2.74
N ILE A 151 -13.22 -7.19 -3.46
CA ILE A 151 -13.39 -5.81 -3.95
C ILE A 151 -14.56 -5.74 -4.95
N GLY A 152 -14.65 -6.72 -5.85
CA GLY A 152 -15.79 -6.88 -6.75
C GLY A 152 -17.11 -7.07 -6.00
N LEU A 153 -17.14 -7.90 -4.96
CA LEU A 153 -18.32 -8.12 -4.11
C LEU A 153 -18.75 -6.83 -3.39
N ILE A 154 -17.83 -6.04 -2.85
CA ILE A 154 -18.16 -4.77 -2.19
C ILE A 154 -18.81 -3.80 -3.18
N LEU A 155 -18.27 -3.69 -4.40
CA LEU A 155 -18.84 -2.83 -5.43
C LEU A 155 -20.24 -3.30 -5.88
N VAL A 156 -20.45 -4.61 -6.03
CA VAL A 156 -21.76 -5.18 -6.35
C VAL A 156 -22.76 -4.92 -5.23
N VAL A 157 -22.37 -5.10 -3.96
CA VAL A 157 -23.22 -4.82 -2.80
C VAL A 157 -23.59 -3.33 -2.71
N LEU A 158 -22.65 -2.43 -2.97
CA LEU A 158 -22.95 -1.00 -3.04
C LEU A 158 -23.93 -0.65 -4.16
N ALA A 159 -23.75 -1.23 -5.35
CA ALA A 159 -24.63 -1.01 -6.49
C ALA A 159 -26.05 -1.54 -6.24
N THR A 160 -26.20 -2.69 -5.58
CA THR A 160 -27.51 -3.26 -5.23
C THR A 160 -28.22 -2.44 -4.16
N ILE A 161 -27.51 -1.94 -3.14
CA ILE A 161 -28.09 -1.06 -2.12
C ILE A 161 -28.63 0.23 -2.77
N ILE A 162 -27.85 0.86 -3.66
CA ILE A 162 -28.26 2.09 -4.36
C ILE A 162 -29.51 1.84 -5.22
N THR A 163 -29.54 0.72 -5.97
CA THR A 163 -30.71 0.39 -6.80
C THR A 163 -31.95 0.09 -5.97
N VAL A 164 -31.83 -0.62 -4.85
CA VAL A 164 -32.96 -0.87 -3.92
C VAL A 164 -33.50 0.44 -3.34
N ILE A 165 -32.62 1.36 -2.92
CA ILE A 165 -33.03 2.68 -2.42
C ILE A 165 -33.76 3.47 -3.52
N ALA A 166 -33.25 3.47 -4.75
CA ALA A 166 -33.88 4.16 -5.87
C ALA A 166 -35.27 3.60 -6.18
N ILE A 167 -35.42 2.27 -6.23
CA ILE A 167 -36.71 1.59 -6.44
C ILE A 167 -37.68 1.96 -5.31
N PHE A 168 -37.24 1.91 -4.05
CA PHE A 168 -38.08 2.26 -2.90
C PHE A 168 -38.58 3.70 -2.97
N ILE A 169 -37.73 4.66 -3.36
CA ILE A 169 -38.12 6.06 -3.56
C ILE A 169 -39.17 6.17 -4.68
N VAL A 170 -38.98 5.48 -5.81
CA VAL A 170 -39.93 5.51 -6.94
C VAL A 170 -41.28 4.90 -6.55
N VAL A 171 -41.28 3.75 -5.88
CA VAL A 171 -42.51 3.09 -5.39
C VAL A 171 -43.25 3.98 -4.39
N ARG A 172 -42.53 4.57 -3.43
CA ARG A 172 -43.12 5.47 -2.44
C ARG A 172 -43.70 6.74 -3.08
N ARG A 173 -43.05 7.28 -4.13
CA ARG A 173 -43.60 8.40 -4.92
C ARG A 173 -44.87 8.01 -5.67
N ARG A 174 -44.90 6.83 -6.31
CA ARG A 174 -46.10 6.35 -7.01
C ARG A 174 -47.27 6.11 -6.05
N HIS A 175 -47.04 5.47 -4.90
CA HIS A 175 -48.09 5.23 -3.91
C HIS A 175 -48.74 6.54 -3.41
N LYS A 176 -47.93 7.58 -3.15
CA LYS A 176 -48.45 8.91 -2.80
C LYS A 176 -49.28 9.58 -3.91
N THR A 177 -49.09 9.18 -5.17
CA THR A 177 -49.83 9.75 -6.31
C THR A 177 -51.13 8.97 -6.58
N THR A 178 -51.21 7.71 -6.14
CA THR A 178 -52.39 6.85 -6.33
C THR A 178 -53.44 7.03 -5.23
N GLU A 179 -53.08 7.60 -4.07
CA GLU A 179 -54.00 7.87 -2.96
C GLU A 179 -54.79 9.19 -3.07
N THR A 180 -54.90 9.80 -4.26
CA THR A 180 -55.90 10.86 -4.50
C THR A 180 -57.00 10.34 -5.43
N PRO A 181 -57.99 9.57 -4.93
CA PRO A 181 -59.19 9.31 -5.71
C PRO A 181 -60.03 10.59 -5.79
N LEU A 182 -60.38 10.94 -7.03
CA LEU A 182 -61.41 11.92 -7.38
C LEU A 182 -62.66 11.69 -6.51
N ASN A 183 -63.01 12.66 -5.69
CA ASN A 183 -64.38 12.83 -5.23
C ASN A 183 -64.85 14.25 -5.53
N GLN A 184 -64.99 14.54 -6.83
CA GLN A 184 -65.75 15.68 -7.34
C GLN A 184 -66.42 15.29 -8.66
N SER A 185 -67.51 14.53 -8.58
CA SER A 185 -68.63 14.68 -9.53
C SER A 185 -69.89 13.98 -9.02
N GLN A 186 -70.63 14.64 -8.13
CA GLN A 186 -72.09 14.48 -8.07
C GLN A 186 -72.68 15.87 -7.88
N GLY A 187 -72.82 16.58 -9.00
CA GLY A 187 -73.67 17.74 -9.15
C GLY A 187 -74.44 17.54 -10.45
N ALA A 188 -75.63 16.94 -10.34
CA ALA A 188 -76.70 16.95 -11.33
C ALA A 188 -78.02 16.95 -10.55
#